data_AF-M7AX94-F1
#
_entry.id   AF-M7AX94-F1
#
_cell.length_a   1.000
_cell.length_b   1.000
_cell.length_c   1.000
_cell.angle_alpha   90.00
_cell.angle_beta   90.00
_cell.angle_gamma   90.00
#
_symmetry.space_group_name_H-M   'P 1'
#
loop_
_entity.id
_entity.type
_entity.pdbx_description
1 polymer ?
#
loop_
_entity_poly.entity_id
_entity_poly.type
_entity_poly.pdbx_seq_one_letter_code
_entity_poly.pdbx_strand_id
1 'polypeptide(L)'
;MQTTPEGQGAIVAGSWGGDFHISGFSVKLGSMLQQHLRERGRTADKITQAAMETIYLCKFRVSMDGEWLCLRELDDISLTPDPEPTHEDPNYLMANERMNLMNMAKLSIKGLIESALNLGRTLDSDYAPLQQFFVVMEHCLKHGLKAKKTFLGQNKSFWGPLELVEKLVPEAGEITASVKDLPGLKTPAGRGRAWLRLALMQKKLSEYMKALINRKDLLSEFYEPNALIMEEEGHIIAGLLVGLNVIDANFCMKGEDLDSQVGVIDFSMYLKDGNSSKGNEGDGQITAILDQKNYVEELNRHLSATVNNLQAKVDALEKSNTKLTEELAVANNRIITLQEEMERVKEESSYLLESNRKVTKQDRTADGLALNEARKQLKEETQLRLDVEKELEVQIGMRQEMELAMKMLEKDVCEKQDALVALRQQLDDLRALKHELSFKLQSSDLGVKQKSELNSRLEEKTNQMAATIKQLEQRLRQAERERQSAKEDNRLFKLEFGDKINSLQIEVEQLTKQRGQLEQELKRERDRWSPIHQGIQENKITVAQGKGCQKMQLKKDGKQKIQEENARLREPGRGENAVLPNKTKLLNERASGSSMPPAVDTGK
;
A
#
# COMPACT_ATOMS: atom_id res chain seq x y z
N MET A 1 32.81 -53.23 13.97
CA MET A 1 31.73 -53.29 14.98
C MET A 1 30.63 -52.38 14.44
N GLN A 2 29.58 -52.89 13.76
CA GLN A 2 28.41 -53.60 14.32
C GLN A 2 27.72 -52.73 15.40
N THR A 3 26.41 -52.45 15.35
CA THR A 3 25.30 -53.33 14.89
C THR A 3 24.12 -52.62 14.18
N THR A 4 23.62 -53.22 13.09
CA THR A 4 22.17 -53.48 12.86
C THR A 4 21.83 -54.89 13.40
N PRO A 5 20.56 -55.31 13.62
CA PRO A 5 19.60 -55.78 12.58
C PRO A 5 18.16 -55.22 12.76
N GLU A 6 17.34 -55.06 11.71
CA GLU A 6 16.43 -56.04 11.06
C GLU A 6 15.34 -56.70 11.94
N GLY A 7 14.09 -56.63 11.46
CA GLY A 7 12.93 -57.37 11.96
C GLY A 7 11.94 -57.65 10.82
N GLN A 8 11.62 -58.92 10.58
CA GLN A 8 10.85 -59.40 9.43
C GLN A 8 9.35 -59.52 9.74
N GLY A 9 8.50 -59.30 8.73
CA GLY A 9 7.09 -59.69 8.72
C GLY A 9 6.80 -60.57 7.50
N ALA A 10 6.52 -61.85 7.71
CA ALA A 10 6.29 -62.81 6.64
C ALA A 10 4.81 -62.86 6.21
N ILE A 11 4.55 -63.07 4.92
CA ILE A 11 3.26 -63.58 4.41
C ILE A 11 3.53 -64.76 3.47
N VAL A 12 2.70 -65.79 3.63
CA VAL A 12 2.90 -67.16 3.14
C VAL A 12 2.54 -67.30 1.65
N ALA A 13 3.28 -68.14 0.94
CA ALA A 13 2.98 -68.52 -0.44
C ALA A 13 1.79 -69.50 -0.53
N GLY A 14 0.80 -69.18 -1.38
CA GLY A 14 -0.27 -70.09 -1.78
C GLY A 14 -0.25 -70.29 -3.30
N SER A 15 -0.08 -71.54 -3.75
CA SER A 15 -0.08 -71.91 -5.16
C SER A 15 -1.49 -72.17 -5.66
N TRP A 16 -1.92 -71.44 -6.70
CA TRP A 16 -3.06 -71.80 -7.55
C TRP A 16 -2.70 -71.50 -9.00
N GLY A 17 -2.79 -72.52 -9.86
CA GLY A 17 -2.73 -72.33 -11.31
C GLY A 17 -4.08 -71.87 -11.86
N GLY A 18 -4.06 -71.11 -12.95
CA GLY A 18 -5.26 -70.66 -13.67
C GLY A 18 -4.90 -69.58 -14.68
N ASP A 19 -5.33 -69.77 -15.93
CA ASP A 19 -5.08 -68.84 -17.03
C ASP A 19 -5.68 -67.46 -16.75
N PHE A 20 -4.85 -66.41 -16.73
CA PHE A 20 -5.31 -65.03 -16.57
C PHE A 20 -5.14 -64.22 -17.85
N HIS A 21 -6.26 -63.67 -18.34
CA HIS A 21 -6.31 -62.80 -19.53
C HIS A 21 -5.50 -61.50 -19.33
N ILE A 22 -4.29 -61.45 -19.87
CA ILE A 22 -3.40 -60.28 -19.83
C ILE A 22 -3.97 -59.08 -20.63
N SER A 23 -4.85 -59.32 -21.62
CA SER A 23 -5.44 -58.26 -22.46
C SER A 23 -6.34 -57.28 -21.69
N GLY A 24 -7.09 -57.75 -20.68
CA GLY A 24 -7.99 -56.90 -19.90
C GLY A 24 -7.26 -55.95 -18.94
N PHE A 25 -6.17 -56.42 -18.32
CA PHE A 25 -5.41 -55.63 -17.35
C PHE A 25 -4.63 -54.48 -17.99
N SER A 26 -4.03 -54.70 -19.17
CA SER A 26 -3.28 -53.65 -19.86
C SER A 26 -4.19 -52.51 -20.36
N VAL A 27 -5.39 -52.83 -20.86
CA VAL A 27 -6.38 -51.83 -21.25
C VAL A 27 -6.90 -51.06 -20.04
N LYS A 28 -7.16 -51.74 -18.91
CA LYS A 28 -7.68 -51.10 -17.69
C LYS A 28 -6.63 -50.24 -16.98
N LEU A 29 -5.37 -50.68 -16.93
CA LEU A 29 -4.26 -49.88 -16.43
C LEU A 29 -3.97 -48.69 -17.36
N GLY A 30 -4.03 -48.90 -18.68
CA GLY A 30 -3.92 -47.83 -19.68
C GLY A 30 -5.04 -46.80 -19.55
N SER A 31 -6.30 -47.22 -19.37
CA SER A 31 -7.42 -46.30 -19.14
C SER A 31 -7.31 -45.58 -17.81
N MET A 32 -6.84 -46.24 -16.74
CA MET A 32 -6.58 -45.58 -15.45
C MET A 32 -5.44 -44.58 -15.55
N LEU A 33 -4.31 -44.90 -16.20
CA LEU A 33 -3.22 -43.94 -16.44
C LEU A 33 -3.64 -42.78 -17.33
N GLN A 34 -4.43 -43.04 -18.37
CA GLN A 34 -4.93 -41.99 -19.26
C GLN A 34 -6.04 -41.15 -18.60
N GLN A 35 -6.80 -41.73 -17.66
CA GLN A 35 -7.71 -41.00 -16.78
C GLN A 35 -6.93 -40.16 -15.77
N HIS A 36 -5.90 -40.70 -15.11
CA HIS A 36 -5.07 -39.97 -14.14
C HIS A 36 -4.21 -38.88 -14.78
N LEU A 37 -3.78 -39.05 -16.03
CA LEU A 37 -3.12 -38.02 -16.83
C LEU A 37 -4.13 -36.96 -17.35
N ARG A 38 -5.39 -37.34 -17.61
CA ARG A 38 -6.47 -36.41 -17.98
C ARG A 38 -7.11 -35.74 -16.76
N GLU A 39 -6.95 -36.31 -15.58
CA GLU A 39 -7.21 -35.70 -14.27
C GLU A 39 -6.08 -34.74 -13.96
N ARG A 40 -4.81 -35.16 -13.88
CA ARG A 40 -3.66 -34.23 -13.74
C ARG A 40 -3.64 -33.13 -14.80
N GLY A 41 -4.02 -33.43 -16.04
CA GLY A 41 -4.22 -32.44 -17.10
C GLY A 41 -5.30 -31.43 -16.70
N ARG A 42 -6.52 -31.88 -16.38
CA ARG A 42 -7.58 -31.00 -15.84
C ARG A 42 -7.20 -30.31 -14.54
N THR A 43 -6.39 -30.89 -13.66
CA THR A 43 -5.94 -30.24 -12.41
C THR A 43 -4.89 -29.18 -12.73
N ALA A 44 -3.97 -29.43 -13.65
CA ALA A 44 -3.00 -28.44 -14.13
C ALA A 44 -3.70 -27.31 -14.89
N ASP A 45 -4.67 -27.62 -15.76
CA ASP A 45 -5.50 -26.66 -16.48
C ASP A 45 -6.36 -25.85 -15.50
N LYS A 46 -6.98 -26.50 -14.48
CA LYS A 46 -7.71 -25.81 -13.39
C LYS A 46 -6.81 -24.96 -12.51
N ILE A 47 -5.58 -25.40 -12.20
CA ILE A 47 -4.61 -24.59 -11.43
C ILE A 47 -4.15 -23.40 -12.27
N THR A 48 -3.94 -23.58 -13.57
CA THR A 48 -3.57 -22.52 -14.50
C THR A 48 -4.72 -21.53 -14.68
N GLN A 49 -5.95 -22.03 -14.83
CA GLN A 49 -7.15 -21.21 -14.95
C GLN A 49 -7.48 -20.48 -13.64
N ALA A 50 -7.41 -21.14 -12.48
CA ALA A 50 -7.55 -20.49 -11.18
C ALA A 50 -6.42 -19.48 -10.91
N ALA A 51 -5.23 -19.65 -11.48
CA ALA A 51 -4.16 -18.66 -11.44
C ALA A 51 -4.40 -17.50 -12.42
N MET A 52 -5.09 -17.72 -13.54
CA MET A 52 -5.54 -16.67 -14.48
C MET A 52 -6.75 -15.87 -13.94
N GLU A 53 -7.57 -16.50 -13.10
CA GLU A 53 -8.70 -15.87 -12.37
C GLU A 53 -8.28 -15.30 -11.00
N THR A 54 -6.98 -15.34 -10.66
CA THR A 54 -6.43 -14.79 -9.41
C THR A 54 -5.79 -13.42 -9.65
N ILE A 55 -6.27 -12.41 -8.94
CA ILE A 55 -5.62 -11.09 -8.85
C ILE A 55 -4.74 -11.07 -7.58
N TYR A 56 -3.66 -10.30 -7.54
CA TYR A 56 -2.82 -10.17 -6.36
C TYR A 56 -2.90 -8.74 -5.79
N LEU A 57 -3.24 -8.63 -4.50
CA LEU A 57 -3.34 -7.37 -3.77
C LEU A 57 -2.25 -7.29 -2.71
N CYS A 58 -1.12 -6.67 -3.05
CA CYS A 58 0.06 -6.59 -2.21
C CYS A 58 0.56 -7.96 -1.71
N LYS A 59 0.19 -8.34 -0.47
CA LYS A 59 0.53 -9.62 0.18
C LYS A 59 -0.60 -10.66 0.10
N PHE A 60 -1.68 -10.38 -0.61
CA PHE A 60 -2.89 -11.22 -0.64
C PHE A 60 -3.14 -11.80 -2.02
N ARG A 61 -3.49 -13.09 -2.05
CA ARG A 61 -4.12 -13.74 -3.19
C ARG A 61 -5.61 -13.37 -3.18
N VAL A 62 -6.10 -12.78 -4.26
CA VAL A 62 -7.53 -12.55 -4.52
C VAL A 62 -8.04 -13.64 -5.46
N SER A 63 -8.98 -14.47 -5.02
CA SER A 63 -9.70 -15.41 -5.90
C SER A 63 -11.21 -15.16 -5.84
N MET A 64 -11.89 -15.35 -6.97
CA MET A 64 -13.36 -15.38 -6.98
C MET A 64 -13.84 -16.76 -6.55
N ASP A 65 -14.84 -16.81 -5.65
CA ASP A 65 -15.60 -18.01 -5.31
C ASP A 65 -17.10 -17.68 -5.42
N GLY A 66 -17.72 -18.11 -6.52
CA GLY A 66 -19.07 -17.68 -6.89
C GLY A 66 -19.15 -16.15 -7.09
N GLU A 67 -19.99 -15.48 -6.31
CA GLU A 67 -20.15 -14.02 -6.31
C GLU A 67 -19.19 -13.30 -5.33
N TRP A 68 -18.32 -14.03 -4.62
CA TRP A 68 -17.51 -13.49 -3.52
C TRP A 68 -16.02 -13.34 -3.87
N LEU A 69 -15.41 -12.28 -3.34
CA LEU A 69 -13.96 -12.03 -3.39
C LEU A 69 -13.28 -12.62 -2.15
N CYS A 70 -12.44 -13.63 -2.33
CA CYS A 70 -11.66 -14.27 -1.29
C CYS A 70 -10.24 -13.68 -1.23
N LEU A 71 -9.77 -13.30 -0.04
CA LEU A 71 -8.50 -12.63 0.23
C LEU A 71 -7.67 -13.46 1.21
N ARG A 72 -6.70 -14.24 0.71
CA ARG A 72 -5.81 -15.09 1.55
C ARG A 72 -4.39 -14.52 1.57
N GLU A 73 -3.78 -14.37 2.74
CA GLU A 73 -2.41 -13.85 2.87
C GLU A 73 -1.39 -14.86 2.35
N LEU A 74 -0.35 -14.40 1.64
CA LEU A 74 0.65 -15.25 0.98
C LEU A 74 1.47 -16.09 1.97
N ASP A 75 1.57 -15.67 3.24
CA ASP A 75 2.35 -16.35 4.26
C ASP A 75 1.63 -17.61 4.82
N ASP A 76 0.31 -17.76 4.61
CA ASP A 76 -0.52 -18.89 5.09
C ASP A 76 -0.70 -20.02 4.07
N ILE A 77 0.08 -20.02 2.99
CA ILE A 77 -0.03 -21.04 1.92
C ILE A 77 0.63 -22.35 2.35
N SER A 78 -0.16 -23.23 2.98
CA SER A 78 0.19 -24.65 3.05
C SER A 78 0.20 -25.25 1.64
N LEU A 79 1.22 -26.06 1.31
CA LEU A 79 1.34 -26.73 0.00
C LEU A 79 0.42 -27.95 -0.15
N THR A 80 -0.43 -28.22 0.84
CA THR A 80 -1.52 -29.18 0.75
C THR A 80 -2.72 -28.51 0.07
N PRO A 81 -3.31 -29.11 -0.98
CA PRO A 81 -4.60 -28.65 -1.44
C PRO A 81 -5.62 -28.85 -0.32
N ASP A 82 -6.29 -27.77 0.09
CA ASP A 82 -7.47 -27.85 0.94
C ASP A 82 -8.47 -28.86 0.30
N PRO A 83 -9.14 -29.72 1.08
CA PRO A 83 -10.12 -30.65 0.54
C PRO A 83 -11.20 -29.88 -0.22
N GLU A 84 -11.65 -30.39 -1.38
CA GLU A 84 -12.64 -29.71 -2.22
C GLU A 84 -13.85 -29.28 -1.37
N PRO A 85 -14.15 -27.97 -1.29
CA PRO A 85 -15.21 -27.49 -0.42
C PRO A 85 -16.55 -28.01 -0.93
N THR A 86 -17.31 -28.67 -0.05
CA THR A 86 -18.74 -28.85 -0.26
C THR A 86 -19.39 -27.47 -0.18
N HIS A 87 -19.68 -26.89 -1.34
CA HIS A 87 -20.11 -25.50 -1.61
C HIS A 87 -21.38 -25.00 -0.87
N GLU A 88 -21.89 -25.71 0.14
CA GLU A 88 -23.19 -25.49 0.76
C GLU A 88 -23.18 -25.36 2.30
N ASP A 89 -22.02 -25.34 2.98
CA ASP A 89 -21.98 -25.05 4.44
C ASP A 89 -21.98 -23.53 4.71
N PRO A 90 -23.05 -22.96 5.31
CA PRO A 90 -23.12 -21.53 5.60
C PRO A 90 -22.05 -21.05 6.60
N ASN A 91 -21.52 -21.94 7.45
CA ASN A 91 -20.49 -21.57 8.42
C ASN A 91 -19.13 -21.34 7.75
N TYR A 92 -18.82 -22.09 6.70
CA TYR A 92 -17.57 -21.90 5.94
C TYR A 92 -17.59 -20.57 5.18
N LEU A 93 -18.71 -20.24 4.52
CA LEU A 93 -18.88 -18.96 3.82
C LEU A 93 -18.74 -17.77 4.78
N MET A 94 -19.46 -17.80 5.92
CA MET A 94 -19.37 -16.76 6.95
C MET A 94 -17.96 -16.60 7.53
N ALA A 95 -17.21 -17.70 7.72
CA ALA A 95 -15.83 -17.62 8.20
C ALA A 95 -14.89 -16.98 7.16
N ASN A 96 -15.09 -17.29 5.88
CA ASN A 96 -14.34 -16.69 4.79
C ASN A 96 -14.66 -15.19 4.64
N GLU A 97 -15.95 -14.79 4.73
CA GLU A 97 -16.36 -13.37 4.74
C GLU A 97 -15.69 -12.56 5.87
N ARG A 98 -15.63 -13.11 7.10
CA ARG A 98 -14.90 -12.47 8.21
C ARG A 98 -13.42 -12.28 7.90
N MET A 99 -12.75 -13.32 7.41
CA MET A 99 -11.34 -13.30 7.03
C MET A 99 -11.07 -12.23 5.96
N ASN A 100 -11.93 -12.14 4.95
CA ASN A 100 -11.83 -11.16 3.87
C ASN A 100 -11.96 -9.72 4.40
N LEU A 101 -12.96 -9.45 5.25
CA LEU A 101 -13.15 -8.14 5.87
C LEU A 101 -12.02 -7.77 6.84
N MET A 102 -11.49 -8.73 7.61
CA MET A 102 -10.31 -8.51 8.45
C MET A 102 -9.09 -8.12 7.62
N ASN A 103 -8.85 -8.82 6.50
CA ASN A 103 -7.74 -8.53 5.61
C ASN A 103 -7.90 -7.17 4.91
N MET A 104 -9.13 -6.79 4.53
CA MET A 104 -9.42 -5.44 4.06
C MET A 104 -9.21 -4.37 5.13
N ALA A 105 -9.63 -4.60 6.38
CA ALA A 105 -9.38 -3.68 7.48
C ALA A 105 -7.89 -3.53 7.77
N LYS A 106 -7.12 -4.63 7.76
CA LYS A 106 -5.66 -4.65 7.91
C LYS A 106 -4.96 -3.85 6.80
N LEU A 107 -5.35 -4.04 5.53
CA LEU A 107 -4.83 -3.27 4.41
C LEU A 107 -5.20 -1.78 4.50
N SER A 108 -6.46 -1.48 4.85
CA SER A 108 -6.97 -0.11 4.93
C SER A 108 -6.35 0.69 6.08
N ILE A 109 -6.32 0.13 7.29
CA ILE A 109 -5.65 0.73 8.46
C ILE A 109 -4.17 0.97 8.17
N LYS A 110 -3.46 -0.03 7.62
CA LYS A 110 -2.04 0.10 7.28
C LYS A 110 -1.82 1.20 6.24
N GLY A 111 -2.55 1.16 5.12
CA GLY A 111 -2.40 2.13 4.04
C GLY A 111 -2.75 3.56 4.47
N LEU A 112 -3.77 3.72 5.33
CA LEU A 112 -4.12 5.00 5.92
C LEU A 112 -3.00 5.53 6.84
N ILE A 113 -2.44 4.70 7.73
CA ILE A 113 -1.32 5.12 8.61
C ILE A 113 -0.10 5.50 7.77
N GLU A 114 0.32 4.66 6.82
CA GLU A 114 1.48 4.93 5.96
C GLU A 114 1.29 6.20 5.12
N SER A 115 0.11 6.39 4.52
CA SER A 115 -0.17 7.57 3.69
C SER A 115 -0.31 8.84 4.53
N ALA A 116 -0.95 8.79 5.70
CA ALA A 116 -1.07 9.93 6.61
C ALA A 116 0.28 10.36 7.20
N LEU A 117 1.13 9.41 7.59
CA LEU A 117 2.48 9.71 8.10
C LEU A 117 3.39 10.30 7.01
N ASN A 118 3.26 9.85 5.76
CA ASN A 118 3.97 10.46 4.62
C ASN A 118 3.47 11.89 4.30
N LEU A 119 2.19 12.16 4.58
CA LEU A 119 1.54 13.46 4.32
C LEU A 119 1.82 14.49 5.43
N GLY A 120 2.04 14.05 6.68
CA GLY A 120 2.59 14.87 7.76
C GLY A 120 1.71 16.00 8.32
N ARG A 121 0.42 16.05 7.94
CA ARG A 121 -0.53 17.14 8.27
C ARG A 121 -1.89 16.58 8.68
N THR A 122 -2.72 17.43 9.31
CA THR A 122 -4.11 17.10 9.68
C THR A 122 -4.91 16.64 8.45
N LEU A 123 -5.63 15.53 8.58
CA LEU A 123 -6.50 14.99 7.53
C LEU A 123 -7.88 15.65 7.53
N ASP A 124 -8.39 15.94 6.33
CA ASP A 124 -9.76 16.37 6.06
C ASP A 124 -10.65 15.18 5.65
N SER A 125 -11.94 15.41 5.42
CA SER A 125 -12.89 14.38 5.00
C SER A 125 -12.82 14.01 3.51
N ASP A 126 -12.12 14.79 2.69
CA ASP A 126 -11.93 14.53 1.26
C ASP A 126 -10.77 13.55 0.98
N TYR A 127 -9.96 13.25 1.99
CA TYR A 127 -8.80 12.37 1.86
C TYR A 127 -9.18 10.89 1.58
N ALA A 128 -8.97 10.44 0.35
CA ALA A 128 -9.43 9.14 -0.14
C ALA A 128 -9.04 7.90 0.71
N PRO A 129 -7.78 7.75 1.23
CA PRO A 129 -7.44 6.61 2.10
C PRO A 129 -8.27 6.54 3.38
N LEU A 130 -8.74 7.70 3.87
CA LEU A 130 -9.54 7.83 5.08
C LEU A 130 -11.04 7.62 4.80
N GLN A 131 -11.54 8.06 3.65
CA GLN A 131 -12.87 7.67 3.17
C GLN A 131 -12.98 6.15 3.04
N GLN A 132 -12.00 5.52 2.39
CA GLN A 132 -11.91 4.07 2.23
C GLN A 132 -11.89 3.34 3.59
N PHE A 133 -11.15 3.87 4.58
CA PHE A 133 -11.16 3.35 5.95
C PHE A 133 -12.55 3.37 6.58
N PHE A 134 -13.29 4.48 6.51
CA PHE A 134 -14.65 4.55 7.06
C PHE A 134 -15.61 3.58 6.35
N VAL A 135 -15.46 3.40 5.03
CA VAL A 135 -16.25 2.41 4.27
C VAL A 135 -15.94 0.98 4.74
N VAL A 136 -14.67 0.61 4.89
CA VAL A 136 -14.27 -0.73 5.36
C VAL A 136 -14.73 -0.98 6.80
N MET A 137 -14.62 0.01 7.68
CA MET A 137 -15.14 -0.08 9.06
C MET A 137 -16.66 -0.24 9.11
N GLU A 138 -17.41 0.46 8.26
CA GLU A 138 -18.86 0.29 8.15
C GLU A 138 -19.24 -1.13 7.71
N HIS A 139 -18.49 -1.75 6.80
CA HIS A 139 -18.70 -3.16 6.42
C HIS A 139 -18.39 -4.12 7.57
N CYS A 140 -17.28 -3.92 8.28
CA CYS A 140 -16.93 -4.74 9.46
C CYS A 140 -18.01 -4.67 10.55
N LEU A 141 -18.62 -3.50 10.76
CA LEU A 141 -19.71 -3.28 11.72
C LEU A 141 -21.10 -3.70 11.20
N LYS A 142 -21.24 -4.02 9.90
CA LYS A 142 -22.49 -4.56 9.34
C LYS A 142 -22.50 -6.08 9.26
N HIS A 143 -21.35 -6.72 9.14
CA HIS A 143 -21.23 -8.17 9.00
C HIS A 143 -21.89 -8.91 10.17
N GLY A 144 -22.91 -9.72 9.87
CA GLY A 144 -23.63 -10.52 10.85
C GLY A 144 -24.57 -9.72 11.77
N LEU A 145 -24.98 -8.50 11.40
CA LEU A 145 -26.06 -7.79 12.10
C LEU A 145 -27.41 -8.53 11.97
N LYS A 146 -28.14 -8.62 13.08
CA LYS A 146 -29.46 -9.26 13.17
C LYS A 146 -30.53 -8.44 12.46
N ALA A 147 -30.99 -8.95 11.31
CA ALA A 147 -32.09 -8.38 10.51
C ALA A 147 -33.49 -8.57 11.15
N LYS A 148 -33.66 -8.19 12.42
CA LYS A 148 -34.88 -8.49 13.19
C LYS A 148 -35.99 -7.45 12.94
N LYS A 149 -36.88 -7.74 11.98
CA LYS A 149 -38.16 -7.02 11.79
C LYS A 149 -39.03 -7.18 13.05
N THR A 150 -39.02 -6.16 13.91
CA THR A 150 -39.91 -6.08 15.07
C THR A 150 -41.05 -5.12 14.74
N PHE A 151 -42.30 -5.48 15.05
CA PHE A 151 -43.51 -4.79 14.57
C PHE A 151 -43.65 -3.31 15.00
N LEU A 152 -42.78 -2.83 15.90
CA LEU A 152 -42.67 -1.43 16.33
C LEU A 152 -41.20 -0.91 16.37
N GLY A 153 -40.22 -1.71 15.93
CA GLY A 153 -38.79 -1.47 16.20
C GLY A 153 -38.00 -1.01 14.98
N GLN A 154 -37.21 0.05 15.16
CA GLN A 154 -36.32 0.61 14.13
C GLN A 154 -35.37 -0.45 13.55
N ASN A 155 -35.06 -0.36 12.25
CA ASN A 155 -34.01 -1.18 11.63
C ASN A 155 -32.72 -1.06 12.43
N LYS A 156 -32.18 -2.18 12.94
CA LYS A 156 -30.91 -2.23 13.67
C LYS A 156 -29.74 -1.95 12.72
N SER A 157 -29.52 -0.67 12.44
CA SER A 157 -28.27 -0.17 11.86
C SER A 157 -27.10 -0.49 12.80
N PHE A 158 -25.88 -0.49 12.24
CA PHE A 158 -24.64 -0.59 13.00
C PHE A 158 -24.46 0.52 14.06
N TRP A 159 -25.29 1.57 14.02
CA TRP A 159 -25.42 2.57 15.07
C TRP A 159 -25.90 2.03 16.43
N GLY A 160 -26.83 1.06 16.45
CA GLY A 160 -27.37 0.52 17.71
C GLY A 160 -26.30 -0.06 18.65
N PRO A 161 -25.34 -0.86 18.14
CA PRO A 161 -24.14 -1.25 18.89
C PRO A 161 -23.28 -0.07 19.38
N LEU A 162 -23.11 0.98 18.56
CA LEU A 162 -22.28 2.14 18.93
C LEU A 162 -22.93 2.97 20.05
N GLU A 163 -24.26 3.03 20.14
CA GLU A 163 -24.98 3.62 21.28
C GLU A 163 -24.76 2.87 22.61
N LEU A 164 -24.21 1.65 22.60
CA LEU A 164 -23.79 1.00 23.85
C LEU A 164 -22.48 1.58 24.40
N VAL A 165 -21.64 2.19 23.56
CA VAL A 165 -20.32 2.69 23.98
C VAL A 165 -20.47 3.78 25.04
N GLU A 166 -21.46 4.68 24.94
CA GLU A 166 -21.70 5.73 25.96
C GLU A 166 -21.98 5.16 27.37
N LYS A 167 -22.44 3.90 27.45
CA LYS A 167 -22.74 3.18 28.70
C LYS A 167 -21.54 2.38 29.24
N LEU A 168 -20.53 2.13 28.39
CA LEU A 168 -19.32 1.37 28.72
C LEU A 168 -18.13 2.29 28.98
N VAL A 169 -18.05 3.40 28.24
CA VAL A 169 -17.01 4.44 28.33
C VAL A 169 -17.71 5.80 28.38
N PRO A 170 -17.89 6.42 29.58
CA PRO A 170 -18.68 7.63 29.74
C PRO A 170 -18.25 8.82 28.86
N GLU A 171 -16.97 8.90 28.52
CA GLU A 171 -16.40 9.94 27.65
C GLU A 171 -16.99 9.91 26.23
N ALA A 172 -17.42 8.73 25.74
CA ALA A 172 -18.09 8.62 24.46
C ALA A 172 -19.50 9.26 24.47
N GLY A 173 -20.03 9.63 25.63
CA GLY A 173 -21.30 10.35 25.76
C GLY A 173 -21.30 11.70 25.05
N GLU A 174 -20.17 12.42 25.02
CA GLU A 174 -20.04 13.73 24.35
C GLU A 174 -20.27 13.60 22.83
N ILE A 175 -19.56 12.66 22.18
CA ILE A 175 -19.72 12.42 20.74
C ILE A 175 -21.07 11.76 20.41
N THR A 176 -21.60 10.96 21.33
CA THR A 176 -22.89 10.28 21.15
C THR A 176 -24.06 11.26 21.25
N ALA A 177 -23.99 12.27 22.12
CA ALA A 177 -24.91 13.41 22.11
C ALA A 177 -24.71 14.25 20.84
N SER A 178 -23.46 14.58 20.49
CA SER A 178 -23.13 15.42 19.32
C SER A 178 -23.71 14.89 18.00
N VAL A 179 -23.72 13.57 17.77
CA VAL A 179 -24.34 12.99 16.55
C VAL A 179 -25.87 12.83 16.63
N LYS A 180 -26.45 12.80 17.84
CA LYS A 180 -27.91 12.80 18.03
C LYS A 180 -28.48 14.20 17.74
N ASP A 181 -27.74 15.25 18.08
CA ASP A 181 -28.12 16.66 17.92
C ASP A 181 -27.65 17.30 16.59
N LEU A 182 -26.89 16.59 15.75
CA LEU A 182 -26.31 17.14 14.52
C LEU A 182 -27.40 17.51 13.48
N PRO A 183 -27.57 18.79 13.12
CA PRO A 183 -28.62 19.21 12.21
C PRO A 183 -28.31 18.76 10.78
N GLY A 184 -29.24 18.00 10.20
CA GLY A 184 -29.13 17.42 8.85
C GLY A 184 -29.13 15.89 8.83
N LEU A 185 -28.78 15.25 9.95
CA LEU A 185 -28.55 13.80 10.03
C LEU A 185 -29.82 13.03 10.44
N LYS A 186 -30.47 12.40 9.46
CA LYS A 186 -31.81 11.80 9.59
C LYS A 186 -31.77 10.29 9.79
N THR A 187 -30.77 9.58 9.26
CA THR A 187 -30.71 8.12 9.32
C THR A 187 -29.82 7.60 10.46
N PRO A 188 -30.13 6.43 11.04
CA PRO A 188 -29.20 5.74 11.94
C PRO A 188 -27.86 5.39 11.28
N ALA A 189 -27.81 5.15 9.96
CA ALA A 189 -26.54 4.88 9.27
C ALA A 189 -25.64 6.13 9.24
N GLY A 190 -26.22 7.29 8.93
CA GLY A 190 -25.54 8.59 9.00
C GLY A 190 -25.01 8.88 10.41
N ARG A 191 -25.79 8.60 11.46
CA ARG A 191 -25.34 8.73 12.87
C ARG A 191 -24.11 7.89 13.17
N GLY A 192 -24.10 6.62 12.73
CA GLY A 192 -22.91 5.76 12.85
C GLY A 192 -21.70 6.32 12.10
N ARG A 193 -21.88 6.86 10.89
CA ARG A 193 -20.80 7.48 10.08
C ARG A 193 -20.21 8.74 10.72
N ALA A 194 -21.06 9.60 11.27
CA ALA A 194 -20.66 10.79 12.01
C ALA A 194 -19.91 10.39 13.30
N TRP A 195 -20.38 9.37 14.00
CA TRP A 195 -19.79 8.91 15.25
C TRP A 195 -18.40 8.29 15.02
N LEU A 196 -18.21 7.49 13.97
CA LEU A 196 -16.90 6.96 13.61
C LEU A 196 -15.89 8.07 13.29
N ARG A 197 -16.33 9.13 12.60
CA ARG A 197 -15.54 10.34 12.35
C ARG A 197 -15.13 11.04 13.66
N LEU A 198 -16.08 11.30 14.56
CA LEU A 198 -15.80 11.94 15.85
C LEU A 198 -14.91 11.09 16.77
N ALA A 199 -15.14 9.77 16.84
CA ALA A 199 -14.31 8.85 17.62
C ALA A 199 -12.86 8.79 17.12
N LEU A 200 -12.64 8.97 15.81
CA LEU A 200 -11.31 9.09 15.23
C LEU A 200 -10.67 10.45 15.55
N MET A 201 -11.41 11.57 15.46
CA MET A 201 -10.92 12.90 15.89
C MET A 201 -10.50 12.92 17.37
N GLN A 202 -11.27 12.26 18.24
CA GLN A 202 -10.92 12.08 19.65
C GLN A 202 -9.75 11.11 19.89
N LYS A 203 -9.21 10.46 18.85
CA LYS A 203 -8.15 9.42 18.94
C LYS A 203 -8.50 8.25 19.87
N LYS A 204 -9.80 7.96 20.04
CA LYS A 204 -10.34 6.93 20.96
C LYS A 204 -11.13 5.81 20.29
N LEU A 205 -11.25 5.82 18.97
CA LEU A 205 -11.94 4.77 18.20
C LEU A 205 -11.48 3.33 18.59
N SER A 206 -10.18 3.11 18.77
CA SER A 206 -9.62 1.83 19.19
C SER A 206 -10.08 1.39 20.59
N GLU A 207 -10.08 2.32 21.55
CA GLU A 207 -10.54 2.10 22.93
C GLU A 207 -12.04 1.78 22.97
N TYR A 208 -12.85 2.57 22.26
CA TYR A 208 -14.30 2.37 22.17
C TYR A 208 -14.67 1.03 21.53
N MET A 209 -14.01 0.66 20.42
CA MET A 209 -14.23 -0.63 19.78
C MET A 209 -13.84 -1.80 20.70
N LYS A 210 -12.72 -1.70 21.41
CA LYS A 210 -12.27 -2.71 22.38
C LYS A 210 -13.24 -2.85 23.55
N ALA A 211 -13.73 -1.73 24.11
CA ALA A 211 -14.72 -1.75 25.19
C ALA A 211 -16.02 -2.45 24.77
N LEU A 212 -16.47 -2.21 23.52
CA LEU A 212 -17.66 -2.82 22.94
C LEU A 212 -17.49 -4.34 22.74
N ILE A 213 -16.39 -4.78 22.11
CA ILE A 213 -16.10 -6.21 21.83
C ILE A 213 -15.98 -7.03 23.12
N ASN A 214 -15.40 -6.46 24.18
CA ASN A 214 -15.30 -7.10 25.49
C ASN A 214 -16.67 -7.42 26.14
N ARG A 215 -17.77 -6.85 25.63
CA ARG A 215 -19.15 -7.06 26.10
C ARG A 215 -19.97 -7.83 25.07
N LYS A 216 -19.48 -9.02 24.70
CA LYS A 216 -20.20 -9.99 23.84
C LYS A 216 -21.62 -10.30 24.34
N ASP A 217 -21.86 -10.24 25.65
CA ASP A 217 -23.19 -10.38 26.26
C ASP A 217 -24.18 -9.33 25.73
N LEU A 218 -23.78 -8.06 25.68
CA LEU A 218 -24.60 -6.96 25.15
C LEU A 218 -24.65 -6.98 23.61
N LEU A 219 -23.52 -7.26 22.95
CA LEU A 219 -23.44 -7.33 21.49
C LEU A 219 -24.30 -8.46 20.90
N SER A 220 -24.53 -9.55 21.64
CA SER A 220 -25.39 -10.66 21.22
C SER A 220 -26.84 -10.26 20.91
N GLU A 221 -27.31 -9.10 21.40
CA GLU A 221 -28.63 -8.56 21.07
C GLU A 221 -28.70 -7.97 19.63
N PHE A 222 -27.54 -7.65 19.05
CA PHE A 222 -27.40 -6.95 17.76
C PHE A 222 -26.75 -7.81 16.69
N TYR A 223 -25.83 -8.70 17.05
CA TYR A 223 -25.07 -9.53 16.11
C TYR A 223 -25.38 -11.03 16.29
N GLU A 224 -25.29 -11.78 15.20
CA GLU A 224 -25.25 -13.24 15.22
C GLU A 224 -23.91 -13.74 15.83
N PRO A 225 -23.88 -14.95 16.42
CA PRO A 225 -22.68 -15.45 17.12
C PRO A 225 -21.42 -15.48 16.24
N ASN A 226 -21.59 -15.79 14.94
CA ASN A 226 -20.54 -15.90 13.93
C ASN A 226 -20.21 -14.57 13.20
N ALA A 227 -20.68 -13.43 13.72
CA ALA A 227 -20.38 -12.11 13.19
C ALA A 227 -18.90 -11.72 13.44
N LEU A 228 -18.32 -10.90 12.55
CA LEU A 228 -16.93 -10.44 12.65
C LEU A 228 -16.59 -9.88 14.03
N ILE A 229 -17.46 -9.03 14.58
CA ILE A 229 -17.24 -8.36 15.87
C ILE A 229 -17.39 -9.30 17.08
N MET A 230 -17.99 -10.47 16.89
CA MET A 230 -18.23 -11.49 17.92
C MET A 230 -17.12 -12.54 17.98
N GLU A 231 -16.26 -12.60 16.96
CA GLU A 231 -15.20 -13.61 16.80
C GLU A 231 -13.79 -13.02 17.05
N GLU A 232 -12.73 -13.75 16.71
CA GLU A 232 -11.33 -13.33 16.94
C GLU A 232 -10.92 -12.16 16.04
N GLU A 233 -11.44 -12.11 14.81
CA GLU A 233 -11.15 -11.09 13.80
C GLU A 233 -11.49 -9.68 14.31
N GLY A 234 -12.59 -9.52 15.06
CA GLY A 234 -12.97 -8.26 15.69
C GLY A 234 -11.92 -7.75 16.70
N HIS A 235 -11.31 -8.66 17.47
CA HIS A 235 -10.26 -8.32 18.44
C HIS A 235 -8.97 -7.89 17.71
N ILE A 236 -8.64 -8.54 16.60
CA ILE A 236 -7.49 -8.20 15.75
C ILE A 236 -7.68 -6.80 15.17
N ILE A 237 -8.85 -6.50 14.58
CA ILE A 237 -9.15 -5.14 14.07
C ILE A 237 -9.05 -4.10 15.18
N ALA A 238 -9.65 -4.33 16.35
CA ALA A 238 -9.56 -3.39 17.47
C ALA A 238 -8.13 -3.14 17.96
N GLY A 239 -7.25 -4.16 17.90
CA GLY A 239 -5.81 -4.00 18.14
C GLY A 239 -5.12 -3.14 17.08
N LEU A 240 -5.42 -3.37 15.79
CA LEU A 240 -4.86 -2.59 14.67
C LEU A 240 -5.29 -1.13 14.70
N LEU A 241 -6.52 -0.83 15.12
CA LEU A 241 -7.05 0.54 15.26
C LEU A 241 -6.22 1.41 16.21
N VAL A 242 -5.44 0.85 17.15
CA VAL A 242 -4.56 1.61 18.05
C VAL A 242 -3.51 2.40 17.26
N GLY A 243 -3.07 1.90 16.11
CA GLY A 243 -2.15 2.60 15.21
C GLY A 243 -2.72 3.90 14.64
N LEU A 244 -4.05 4.05 14.58
CA LEU A 244 -4.70 5.27 14.09
C LEU A 244 -4.62 6.43 15.07
N ASN A 245 -4.28 6.20 16.34
CA ASN A 245 -4.18 7.26 17.35
C ASN A 245 -3.08 8.30 16.99
N VAL A 246 -2.12 7.93 16.13
CA VAL A 246 -1.09 8.86 15.60
C VAL A 246 -1.66 9.86 14.60
N ILE A 247 -2.77 9.53 13.94
CA ILE A 247 -3.36 10.34 12.87
C ILE A 247 -4.06 11.55 13.47
N ASP A 248 -3.69 12.73 13.00
CA ASP A 248 -4.41 13.97 13.29
C ASP A 248 -5.48 14.21 12.20
N ALA A 249 -6.72 14.46 12.60
CA ALA A 249 -7.84 14.59 11.67
C ALA A 249 -8.87 15.61 12.21
N ASN A 250 -9.45 16.40 11.31
CA ASN A 250 -10.42 17.43 11.65
C ASN A 250 -11.56 17.49 10.64
N PHE A 251 -12.73 16.97 11.00
CA PHE A 251 -13.87 16.84 10.09
C PHE A 251 -14.92 17.93 10.30
N CYS A 252 -15.21 18.68 9.24
CA CYS A 252 -16.36 19.59 9.20
C CYS A 252 -17.62 18.85 8.73
N MET A 253 -18.32 18.17 9.64
CA MET A 253 -19.55 17.43 9.31
C MET A 253 -20.73 18.34 8.83
N LYS A 254 -20.56 19.66 8.83
CA LYS A 254 -21.61 20.63 8.51
C LYS A 254 -21.73 20.82 6.99
N GLY A 255 -22.52 19.95 6.35
CA GLY A 255 -22.80 19.99 4.91
C GLY A 255 -22.51 18.68 4.19
N GLU A 256 -21.90 17.69 4.85
CA GLU A 256 -21.72 16.34 4.31
C GLU A 256 -23.05 15.56 4.33
N ASP A 257 -23.47 15.00 3.20
CA ASP A 257 -24.58 14.03 3.15
C ASP A 257 -24.11 12.64 3.59
N LEU A 258 -24.00 12.48 4.91
CA LEU A 258 -23.68 11.20 5.55
C LEU A 258 -24.84 10.19 5.51
N ASP A 259 -26.06 10.61 5.16
CA ASP A 259 -27.21 9.71 5.07
C ASP A 259 -27.19 8.93 3.74
N SER A 260 -26.97 9.63 2.62
CA SER A 260 -27.02 9.04 1.27
C SER A 260 -25.73 8.36 0.83
N GLN A 261 -24.62 8.49 1.58
CA GLN A 261 -23.32 7.92 1.21
C GLN A 261 -23.42 6.39 1.00
N VAL A 262 -23.14 5.89 -0.21
CA VAL A 262 -23.02 4.45 -0.48
C VAL A 262 -21.53 4.13 -0.59
N GLY A 263 -20.98 3.54 0.47
CA GLY A 263 -19.58 3.13 0.47
C GLY A 263 -19.38 1.87 -0.38
N VAL A 264 -18.69 2.01 -1.50
CA VAL A 264 -18.12 0.88 -2.25
C VAL A 264 -16.62 0.83 -1.91
N ILE A 265 -16.10 -0.36 -1.63
CA ILE A 265 -14.68 -0.56 -1.36
C ILE A 265 -13.91 -0.42 -2.67
N ASP A 266 -13.08 0.63 -2.80
CA ASP A 266 -12.25 0.81 -3.99
C ASP A 266 -10.97 -0.04 -3.93
N PHE A 267 -10.97 -1.18 -4.62
CA PHE A 267 -9.81 -2.06 -4.71
C PHE A 267 -8.67 -1.50 -5.57
N SER A 268 -8.92 -0.49 -6.43
CA SER A 268 -7.88 0.09 -7.30
C SER A 268 -6.74 0.73 -6.50
N MET A 269 -7.04 1.27 -5.31
CA MET A 269 -6.06 1.80 -4.36
C MET A 269 -5.00 0.78 -3.92
N TYR A 270 -5.33 -0.52 -3.98
CA TYR A 270 -4.47 -1.62 -3.56
C TYR A 270 -3.89 -2.42 -4.74
N LEU A 271 -4.41 -2.22 -5.97
CA LEU A 271 -3.91 -2.79 -7.22
C LEU A 271 -2.69 -2.00 -7.73
N LYS A 272 -1.55 -2.12 -7.04
CA LYS A 272 -0.28 -1.59 -7.58
C LYS A 272 0.42 -2.62 -8.46
N ASP A 273 0.51 -2.30 -9.76
CA ASP A 273 1.48 -2.91 -10.67
C ASP A 273 2.87 -2.91 -10.04
N GLY A 274 3.55 -4.06 -10.08
CA GLY A 274 4.87 -4.27 -9.48
C GLY A 274 6.03 -3.49 -10.10
N ASN A 275 5.78 -2.38 -10.81
CA ASN A 275 6.79 -1.63 -11.54
C ASN A 275 6.59 -0.09 -11.58
N SER A 276 5.66 0.47 -10.80
CA SER A 276 5.35 1.92 -10.78
C SER A 276 6.05 2.70 -9.66
N SER A 277 7.38 2.60 -9.58
CA SER A 277 8.24 3.43 -8.70
C SER A 277 8.36 4.91 -9.13
N LYS A 278 7.31 5.45 -9.76
CA LYS A 278 7.20 6.83 -10.28
C LYS A 278 5.91 7.56 -9.86
N GLY A 279 5.24 7.11 -8.80
CA GLY A 279 4.06 7.80 -8.24
C GLY A 279 4.38 8.97 -7.29
N ASN A 280 5.59 9.01 -6.72
CA ASN A 280 5.92 9.91 -5.60
C ASN A 280 5.98 11.41 -5.95
N GLU A 281 6.12 11.78 -7.22
CA GLU A 281 6.22 13.19 -7.63
C GLU A 281 4.85 13.90 -7.59
N GLY A 282 3.76 13.17 -7.88
CA GLY A 282 2.39 13.69 -7.82
C GLY A 282 1.96 14.01 -6.38
N ASP A 283 2.16 13.08 -5.45
CA ASP A 283 1.83 13.27 -4.03
C ASP A 283 2.65 14.39 -3.39
N GLY A 284 3.94 14.51 -3.74
CA GLY A 284 4.79 15.62 -3.30
C GLY A 284 4.33 16.98 -3.84
N GLN A 285 3.89 17.02 -5.10
CA GLN A 285 3.35 18.24 -5.71
C GLN A 285 1.98 18.62 -5.11
N ILE A 286 1.10 17.65 -4.86
CA ILE A 286 -0.19 17.87 -4.20
C ILE A 286 0.01 18.37 -2.75
N THR A 287 0.97 17.78 -2.02
CA THR A 287 1.33 18.23 -0.67
C THR A 287 1.81 19.69 -0.69
N ALA A 288 2.74 20.03 -1.57
CA ALA A 288 3.25 21.41 -1.71
C ALA A 288 2.16 22.42 -2.11
N ILE A 289 1.24 22.05 -3.02
CA ILE A 289 0.10 22.89 -3.40
C ILE A 289 -0.84 23.13 -2.21
N LEU A 290 -1.08 22.10 -1.38
CA LEU A 290 -1.98 22.19 -0.24
C LEU A 290 -1.36 22.89 0.97
N ASP A 291 -0.05 22.78 1.19
CA ASP A 291 0.67 23.61 2.16
C ASP A 291 0.62 25.10 1.75
N GLN A 292 0.77 25.38 0.46
CA GLN A 292 0.64 26.72 -0.10
C GLN A 292 -0.80 27.26 0.03
N LYS A 293 -1.82 26.40 -0.14
CA LYS A 293 -3.23 26.72 0.14
C LYS A 293 -3.43 27.07 1.63
N ASN A 294 -2.98 26.21 2.55
CA ASN A 294 -3.13 26.41 4.00
C ASN A 294 -2.47 27.72 4.46
N TYR A 295 -1.26 28.01 3.95
CA TYR A 295 -0.56 29.27 4.23
C TYR A 295 -1.37 30.51 3.78
N VAL A 296 -1.97 30.45 2.59
CA VAL A 296 -2.81 31.54 2.07
C VAL A 296 -4.14 31.66 2.84
N GLU A 297 -4.75 30.55 3.24
CA GLU A 297 -5.98 30.55 4.04
C GLU A 297 -5.74 31.13 5.44
N GLU A 298 -4.65 30.76 6.10
CA GLU A 298 -4.29 31.31 7.42
C GLU A 298 -3.88 32.80 7.33
N LEU A 299 -3.17 33.20 6.27
CA LEU A 299 -2.86 34.61 6.01
C LEU A 299 -4.14 35.43 5.76
N ASN A 300 -5.10 34.89 5.00
CA ASN A 300 -6.41 35.51 4.82
C ASN A 300 -7.20 35.59 6.13
N ARG A 301 -7.14 34.56 6.99
CA ARG A 301 -7.76 34.57 8.32
C ARG A 301 -7.21 35.69 9.20
N HIS A 302 -5.88 35.84 9.24
CA HIS A 302 -5.20 36.93 9.94
C HIS A 302 -5.53 38.32 9.36
N LEU A 303 -5.59 38.44 8.03
CA LEU A 303 -5.94 39.68 7.36
C LEU A 303 -7.40 40.08 7.65
N SER A 304 -8.35 39.14 7.55
CA SER A 304 -9.76 39.37 7.91
C SER A 304 -9.93 39.76 9.39
N ALA A 305 -9.20 39.13 10.31
CA ALA A 305 -9.20 39.52 11.72
C ALA A 305 -8.66 40.95 11.93
N THR A 306 -7.61 41.33 11.19
CA THR A 306 -7.03 42.68 11.23
C THR A 306 -7.99 43.72 10.66
N VAL A 307 -8.63 43.44 9.51
CA VAL A 307 -9.67 44.30 8.91
C VAL A 307 -10.83 44.50 9.87
N ASN A 308 -11.34 43.45 10.52
CA ASN A 308 -12.41 43.57 11.50
C ASN A 308 -12.00 44.40 12.74
N ASN A 309 -10.75 44.29 13.20
CA ASN A 309 -10.24 45.11 14.31
C ASN A 309 -10.11 46.59 13.92
N LEU A 310 -9.62 46.87 12.70
CA LEU A 310 -9.53 48.22 12.16
C LEU A 310 -10.91 48.83 11.95
N GLN A 311 -11.88 48.07 11.43
CA GLN A 311 -13.26 48.55 11.27
C GLN A 311 -13.86 48.93 12.63
N ALA A 312 -13.75 48.06 13.65
CA ALA A 312 -14.22 48.38 15.00
C ALA A 312 -13.56 49.64 15.61
N LYS A 313 -12.30 49.94 15.24
CA LYS A 313 -11.63 51.19 15.63
C LYS A 313 -12.15 52.40 14.85
N VAL A 314 -12.44 52.27 13.56
CA VAL A 314 -13.07 53.31 12.75
C VAL A 314 -14.44 53.66 13.32
N ASP A 315 -15.30 52.65 13.54
CA ASP A 315 -16.65 52.85 14.10
C ASP A 315 -16.61 53.53 15.49
N ALA A 316 -15.62 53.17 16.33
CA ALA A 316 -15.42 53.80 17.63
C ALA A 316 -14.93 55.25 17.53
N LEU A 317 -14.04 55.56 16.58
CA LEU A 317 -13.56 56.92 16.33
C LEU A 317 -14.65 57.80 15.72
N GLU A 318 -15.46 57.30 14.79
CA GLU A 318 -16.62 58.00 14.23
C GLU A 318 -17.61 58.36 15.34
N LYS A 319 -17.93 57.41 16.23
CA LYS A 319 -18.80 57.64 17.39
C LYS A 319 -18.21 58.64 18.40
N SER A 320 -16.90 58.72 18.52
CA SER A 320 -16.23 59.74 19.35
C SER A 320 -16.30 61.12 18.69
N ASN A 321 -16.07 61.21 17.38
CA ASN A 321 -16.14 62.45 16.61
C ASN A 321 -17.55 63.06 16.60
N THR A 322 -18.60 62.25 16.44
CA THR A 322 -19.98 62.74 16.53
C THR A 322 -20.27 63.33 17.91
N LYS A 323 -19.89 62.63 18.99
CA LYS A 323 -20.04 63.13 20.36
C LYS A 323 -19.27 64.43 20.60
N LEU A 324 -18.02 64.54 20.14
CA LEU A 324 -17.24 65.78 20.23
C LEU A 324 -17.88 66.93 19.43
N THR A 325 -18.51 66.63 18.29
CA THR A 325 -19.24 67.62 17.49
C THR A 325 -20.51 68.11 18.22
N GLU A 326 -21.23 67.22 18.90
CA GLU A 326 -22.36 67.57 19.77
C GLU A 326 -21.92 68.42 20.97
N GLU A 327 -20.83 68.03 21.66
CA GLU A 327 -20.27 68.79 22.79
C GLU A 327 -19.79 70.19 22.36
N LEU A 328 -19.16 70.30 21.18
CA LEU A 328 -18.76 71.58 20.58
C LEU A 328 -19.98 72.47 20.29
N ALA A 329 -21.07 71.90 19.76
CA ALA A 329 -22.30 72.64 19.49
C ALA A 329 -22.95 73.15 20.79
N VAL A 330 -22.96 72.34 21.86
CA VAL A 330 -23.44 72.75 23.19
C VAL A 330 -22.54 73.87 23.77
N ALA A 331 -21.22 73.75 23.65
CA ALA A 331 -20.28 74.78 24.11
C ALA A 331 -20.45 76.10 23.34
N ASN A 332 -20.62 76.06 22.02
CA ASN A 332 -20.90 77.26 21.21
C ASN A 332 -22.22 77.94 21.62
N ASN A 333 -23.29 77.17 21.84
CA ASN A 333 -24.55 77.73 22.36
C ASN A 333 -24.36 78.40 23.73
N ARG A 334 -23.57 77.80 24.62
CA ARG A 334 -23.23 78.36 25.94
C ARG A 334 -22.45 79.68 25.84
N ILE A 335 -21.53 79.78 24.88
CA ILE A 335 -20.77 81.01 24.61
C ILE A 335 -21.69 82.12 24.13
N ILE A 336 -22.62 81.83 23.21
CA ILE A 336 -23.62 82.79 22.73
C ILE A 336 -24.45 83.33 23.89
N THR A 337 -24.96 82.46 24.78
CA THR A 337 -25.75 82.91 25.95
C THR A 337 -24.93 83.83 26.85
N LEU A 338 -23.67 83.47 27.14
CA LEU A 338 -22.79 84.28 28.00
C LEU A 338 -22.43 85.63 27.36
N GLN A 339 -22.33 85.71 26.03
CA GLN A 339 -22.12 86.97 25.31
C GLN A 339 -23.36 87.89 25.40
N GLU A 340 -24.57 87.34 25.28
CA GLU A 340 -25.83 88.07 25.50
C GLU A 340 -25.94 88.60 26.94
N GLU A 341 -25.59 87.78 27.95
CA GLU A 341 -25.56 88.22 29.34
C GLU A 341 -24.52 89.31 29.61
N MET A 342 -23.33 89.19 28.99
CA MET A 342 -22.26 90.18 29.13
C MET A 342 -22.64 91.55 28.55
N GLU A 343 -23.28 91.59 27.38
CA GLU A 343 -23.77 92.84 26.82
C GLU A 343 -24.92 93.44 27.66
N ARG A 344 -25.85 92.62 28.15
CA ARG A 344 -26.91 93.07 29.08
C ARG A 344 -26.34 93.71 30.36
N VAL A 345 -25.34 93.08 30.98
CA VAL A 345 -24.66 93.61 32.19
C VAL A 345 -23.86 94.88 31.86
N LYS A 346 -23.29 94.98 30.66
CA LYS A 346 -22.56 96.16 30.17
C LYS A 346 -23.52 97.35 29.94
N GLU A 347 -24.73 97.10 29.44
CA GLU A 347 -25.80 98.09 29.34
C GLU A 347 -26.28 98.56 30.74
N GLU A 348 -26.58 97.64 31.65
CA GLU A 348 -26.95 97.98 33.05
C GLU A 348 -25.85 98.77 33.77
N SER A 349 -24.59 98.37 33.59
CA SER A 349 -23.43 99.05 34.18
C SER A 349 -23.24 100.46 33.61
N SER A 350 -23.46 100.64 32.30
CA SER A 350 -23.46 101.97 31.67
C SER A 350 -24.55 102.88 32.25
N TYR A 351 -25.76 102.35 32.44
CA TYR A 351 -26.89 103.06 33.04
C TYR A 351 -26.59 103.47 34.51
N LEU A 352 -25.98 102.56 35.29
CA LEU A 352 -25.51 102.84 36.65
C LEU A 352 -24.37 103.87 36.72
N LEU A 353 -23.51 103.94 35.71
CA LEU A 353 -22.41 104.90 35.63
C LEU A 353 -22.92 106.31 35.27
N GLU A 354 -23.95 106.41 34.44
CA GLU A 354 -24.68 107.65 34.19
C GLU A 354 -25.49 108.11 35.42
N SER A 355 -26.09 107.19 36.18
CA SER A 355 -26.80 107.53 37.43
C SER A 355 -25.86 108.02 38.54
N ASN A 356 -24.69 107.40 38.70
CA ASN A 356 -23.70 107.76 39.73
C ASN A 356 -22.94 109.06 39.44
N ARG A 357 -22.98 109.58 38.20
CA ARG A 357 -22.27 110.82 37.82
C ARG A 357 -22.77 112.11 38.51
N LYS A 358 -23.80 112.02 39.36
CA LYS A 358 -24.39 113.15 40.10
C LYS A 358 -23.96 113.30 41.56
N VAL A 359 -23.19 112.37 42.16
CA VAL A 359 -22.89 112.40 43.61
C VAL A 359 -21.41 112.20 43.92
N THR A 360 -20.87 113.16 44.71
CA THR A 360 -19.53 113.20 45.34
C THR A 360 -18.35 113.71 44.49
N LYS A 361 -17.96 114.97 44.76
CA LYS A 361 -16.59 115.50 44.66
C LYS A 361 -16.04 115.72 46.08
N GLN A 362 -14.74 116.05 46.16
CA GLN A 362 -13.92 116.28 47.38
C GLN A 362 -13.42 114.98 48.04
N ASP A 363 -12.18 114.87 48.53
CA ASP A 363 -11.04 115.81 48.46
C ASP A 363 -9.72 115.03 48.32
N ARG A 364 -8.66 115.64 47.77
CA ARG A 364 -7.32 115.02 47.73
C ARG A 364 -6.23 116.03 48.06
N THR A 365 -5.72 115.95 49.28
CA THR A 365 -4.41 116.48 49.66
C THR A 365 -3.28 115.68 48.99
N ALA A 366 -2.12 116.32 48.78
CA ALA A 366 -1.07 115.82 47.89
C ALA A 366 -0.48 114.45 48.26
N ASP A 367 -0.39 114.11 49.56
CA ASP A 367 0.09 112.80 50.02
C ASP A 367 -0.81 111.63 49.57
N GLY A 368 -2.09 111.89 49.37
CA GLY A 368 -3.05 110.91 48.88
C GLY A 368 -2.79 110.48 47.43
N LEU A 369 -2.09 111.28 46.62
CA LEU A 369 -1.73 110.90 45.25
C LEU A 369 -0.53 109.96 45.24
N ALA A 370 0.54 110.27 45.99
CA ALA A 370 1.71 109.40 46.11
C ALA A 370 1.35 108.01 46.68
N LEU A 371 0.50 107.96 47.72
CA LEU A 371 0.02 106.69 48.30
C LEU A 371 -0.88 105.88 47.34
N ASN A 372 -1.64 106.53 46.47
CA ASN A 372 -2.46 105.83 45.48
C ASN A 372 -1.62 105.34 44.28
N GLU A 373 -0.62 106.10 43.83
CA GLU A 373 0.28 105.65 42.76
C GLU A 373 1.16 104.49 43.24
N ALA A 374 1.70 104.55 44.46
CA ALA A 374 2.44 103.43 45.06
C ALA A 374 1.56 102.18 45.26
N ARG A 375 0.29 102.34 45.66
CA ARG A 375 -0.68 101.22 45.74
C ARG A 375 -1.02 100.63 44.37
N LYS A 376 -1.07 101.46 43.32
CA LYS A 376 -1.32 101.04 41.95
C LYS A 376 -0.12 100.25 41.42
N GLN A 377 1.09 100.78 41.55
CA GLN A 377 2.34 100.09 41.21
C GLN A 377 2.46 98.75 41.94
N LEU A 378 2.17 98.71 43.26
CA LEU A 378 2.20 97.45 44.02
C LEU A 378 1.19 96.41 43.50
N LYS A 379 0.00 96.84 43.03
CA LYS A 379 -0.98 95.95 42.40
C LYS A 379 -0.51 95.45 41.03
N GLU A 380 0.03 96.33 40.20
CA GLU A 380 0.57 96.01 38.87
C GLU A 380 1.75 95.03 38.99
N GLU A 381 2.68 95.27 39.91
CA GLU A 381 3.79 94.36 40.26
C GLU A 381 3.30 92.99 40.75
N THR A 382 2.28 92.97 41.62
CA THR A 382 1.69 91.73 42.14
C THR A 382 0.98 90.94 41.03
N GLN A 383 0.28 91.62 40.13
CA GLN A 383 -0.37 90.99 38.98
C GLN A 383 0.67 90.41 38.02
N LEU A 384 1.70 91.18 37.67
CA LEU A 384 2.80 90.71 36.81
C LEU A 384 3.49 89.48 37.41
N ARG A 385 3.67 89.45 38.73
CA ARG A 385 4.23 88.30 39.44
C ARG A 385 3.34 87.06 39.36
N LEU A 386 2.02 87.21 39.54
CA LEU A 386 1.05 86.12 39.38
C LEU A 386 1.00 85.59 37.94
N ASP A 387 1.10 86.49 36.94
CA ASP A 387 1.10 86.11 35.53
C ASP A 387 2.38 85.33 35.16
N VAL A 388 3.55 85.75 35.69
CA VAL A 388 4.82 85.02 35.55
C VAL A 388 4.79 83.68 36.28
N GLU A 389 4.21 83.59 37.47
CA GLU A 389 4.08 82.35 38.25
C GLU A 389 3.19 81.33 37.53
N LYS A 390 2.10 81.80 36.89
CA LYS A 390 1.22 81.00 36.05
C LYS A 390 1.89 80.52 34.75
N GLU A 391 2.66 81.38 34.08
CA GLU A 391 3.44 80.99 32.90
C GLU A 391 4.52 79.95 33.27
N LEU A 392 5.15 80.09 34.44
CA LEU A 392 6.11 79.10 34.95
C LEU A 392 5.46 77.73 35.18
N GLU A 393 4.23 77.70 35.71
CA GLU A 393 3.47 76.46 35.92
C GLU A 393 3.10 75.78 34.59
N VAL A 394 2.73 76.55 33.56
CA VAL A 394 2.52 76.05 32.19
C VAL A 394 3.81 75.50 31.58
N GLN A 395 4.93 76.22 31.72
CA GLN A 395 6.26 75.76 31.28
C GLN A 395 6.68 74.44 31.94
N ILE A 396 6.39 74.27 33.24
CA ILE A 396 6.65 73.02 33.98
C ILE A 396 5.79 71.88 33.41
N GLY A 397 4.49 72.11 33.15
CA GLY A 397 3.60 71.14 32.53
C GLY A 397 4.09 70.69 31.14
N MET A 398 4.35 71.64 30.24
CA MET A 398 4.87 71.35 28.90
C MET A 398 6.19 70.57 28.94
N ARG A 399 7.08 70.85 29.91
CA ARG A 399 8.34 70.13 30.07
C ARG A 399 8.13 68.68 30.51
N GLN A 400 7.17 68.42 31.41
CA GLN A 400 6.83 67.07 31.84
C GLN A 400 6.19 66.25 30.71
N GLU A 401 5.27 66.86 29.94
CA GLU A 401 4.67 66.22 28.76
C GLU A 401 5.72 65.88 27.69
N MET A 402 6.64 66.82 27.41
CA MET A 402 7.75 66.60 26.47
C MET A 402 8.69 65.46 26.95
N GLU A 403 8.99 65.38 28.24
CA GLU A 403 9.83 64.31 28.80
C GLU A 403 9.14 62.93 28.73
N LEU A 404 7.82 62.89 28.94
CA LEU A 404 7.02 61.67 28.75
C LEU A 404 7.01 61.23 27.28
N ALA A 405 6.74 62.16 26.36
CA ALA A 405 6.72 61.89 24.93
C ALA A 405 8.09 61.41 24.40
N MET A 406 9.19 62.00 24.90
CA MET A 406 10.55 61.57 24.58
C MET A 406 10.82 60.13 25.03
N LYS A 407 10.47 59.76 26.27
CA LYS A 407 10.62 58.38 26.78
C LYS A 407 9.78 57.36 26.00
N MET A 408 8.58 57.75 25.55
CA MET A 408 7.75 56.90 24.70
C MET A 408 8.38 56.69 23.31
N LEU A 409 8.98 57.73 22.73
CA LEU A 409 9.68 57.65 21.45
C LEU A 409 10.96 56.80 21.56
N GLU A 410 11.76 57.00 22.61
CA GLU A 410 12.94 56.16 22.91
C GLU A 410 12.56 54.68 23.00
N LYS A 411 11.46 54.36 23.69
CA LYS A 411 10.93 53.00 23.79
C LYS A 411 10.51 52.42 22.43
N ASP A 412 9.77 53.16 21.62
CA ASP A 412 9.39 52.70 20.26
C ASP A 412 10.64 52.46 19.39
N VAL A 413 11.63 53.35 19.44
CA VAL A 413 12.90 53.19 18.71
C VAL A 413 13.64 51.93 19.15
N CYS A 414 13.72 51.64 20.45
CA CYS A 414 14.29 50.37 20.95
C CYS A 414 13.50 49.15 20.44
N GLU A 415 12.17 49.16 20.54
CA GLU A 415 11.33 48.06 20.05
C GLU A 415 11.45 47.84 18.53
N LYS A 416 11.57 48.92 17.73
CA LYS A 416 11.87 48.80 16.30
C LYS A 416 13.26 48.22 16.06
N GLN A 417 14.26 48.62 16.84
CA GLN A 417 15.63 48.16 16.69
C GLN A 417 15.74 46.66 16.96
N ASP A 418 15.09 46.16 18.02
CA ASP A 418 15.04 44.73 18.36
C ASP A 418 14.31 43.92 17.28
N ALA A 419 13.18 44.42 16.78
CA ALA A 419 12.47 43.79 15.66
C ALA A 419 13.33 43.74 14.38
N LEU A 420 14.12 44.77 14.11
CA LEU A 420 15.04 44.83 12.96
C LEU A 420 16.19 43.82 13.12
N VAL A 421 16.72 43.63 14.33
CA VAL A 421 17.71 42.58 14.63
C VAL A 421 17.12 41.19 14.41
N ALA A 422 15.89 40.93 14.88
CA ALA A 422 15.21 39.65 14.66
C ALA A 422 14.98 39.35 13.16
N LEU A 423 14.55 40.34 12.38
CA LEU A 423 14.38 40.22 10.92
C LEU A 423 15.70 39.97 10.19
N ARG A 424 16.82 40.54 10.66
CA ARG A 424 18.15 40.25 10.13
C ARG A 424 18.56 38.80 10.39
N GLN A 425 18.33 38.30 11.61
CA GLN A 425 18.62 36.90 11.94
C GLN A 425 17.82 35.94 11.05
N GLN A 426 16.52 36.17 10.88
CA GLN A 426 15.68 35.37 9.98
C GLN A 426 16.19 35.38 8.52
N LEU A 427 16.74 36.51 8.05
CA LEU A 427 17.34 36.60 6.71
C LEU A 427 18.60 35.74 6.58
N ASP A 428 19.41 35.66 7.63
CA ASP A 428 20.61 34.82 7.67
C ASP A 428 20.27 33.32 7.81
N ASP A 429 19.26 32.98 8.60
CA ASP A 429 18.73 31.61 8.70
C ASP A 429 18.18 31.12 7.35
N LEU A 430 17.46 31.99 6.62
CA LEU A 430 16.99 31.70 5.25
C LEU A 430 18.14 31.50 4.25
N ARG A 431 19.26 32.23 4.40
CA ARG A 431 20.47 32.02 3.57
C ARG A 431 21.11 30.66 3.88
N ALA A 432 21.23 30.30 5.15
CA ALA A 432 21.75 29.00 5.57
C ALA A 432 20.88 27.85 5.01
N LEU A 433 19.55 27.94 5.18
CA LEU A 433 18.60 26.97 4.64
C LEU A 433 18.69 26.85 3.11
N LYS A 434 18.83 27.96 2.38
CA LYS A 434 19.04 27.96 0.93
C LYS A 434 20.31 27.20 0.52
N HIS A 435 21.42 27.38 1.25
CA HIS A 435 22.65 26.64 0.98
C HIS A 435 22.50 25.14 1.28
N GLU A 436 21.86 24.76 2.39
CA GLU A 436 21.61 23.36 2.72
C GLU A 436 20.70 22.67 1.68
N LEU A 437 19.62 23.33 1.26
CA LEU A 437 18.72 22.83 0.22
C LEU A 437 19.44 22.67 -1.13
N SER A 438 20.30 23.62 -1.50
CA SER A 438 21.11 23.53 -2.72
C SER A 438 22.07 22.34 -2.69
N PHE A 439 22.71 22.09 -1.54
CA PHE A 439 23.59 20.94 -1.34
C PHE A 439 22.81 19.61 -1.39
N LYS A 440 21.66 19.51 -0.70
CA LYS A 440 20.79 18.33 -0.75
C LYS A 440 20.30 18.05 -2.16
N LEU A 441 19.88 19.07 -2.92
CA LEU A 441 19.46 18.94 -4.31
C LEU A 441 20.59 18.40 -5.20
N GLN A 442 21.81 18.92 -5.06
CA GLN A 442 22.99 18.43 -5.80
C GLN A 442 23.33 16.97 -5.45
N SER A 443 23.22 16.59 -4.17
CA SER A 443 23.45 15.20 -3.75
C SER A 443 22.38 14.24 -4.30
N SER A 444 21.12 14.69 -4.38
CA SER A 444 20.00 13.94 -4.96
C SER A 444 20.17 13.74 -6.47
N ASP A 445 20.54 14.79 -7.21
CA ASP A 445 20.83 14.71 -8.65
C ASP A 445 21.96 13.70 -8.96
N LEU A 446 23.02 13.66 -8.15
CA LEU A 446 24.06 12.64 -8.28
C LEU A 446 23.53 11.22 -8.03
N GLY A 447 22.67 11.04 -7.02
CA GLY A 447 22.01 9.76 -6.73
C GLY A 447 21.05 9.31 -7.83
N VAL A 448 20.31 10.24 -8.46
CA VAL A 448 19.45 9.97 -9.62
C VAL A 448 20.28 9.55 -10.82
N LYS A 449 21.42 10.21 -11.09
CA LYS A 449 22.35 9.83 -12.16
C LYS A 449 22.90 8.41 -11.98
N GLN A 450 23.32 8.06 -10.76
CA GLN A 450 23.77 6.69 -10.45
C GLN A 450 22.67 5.64 -10.64
N LYS A 451 21.44 5.92 -10.19
CA LYS A 451 20.28 5.03 -10.41
C LYS A 451 19.93 4.88 -11.90
N SER A 452 20.00 5.96 -12.66
CA SER A 452 19.78 5.96 -14.12
C SER A 452 20.79 5.08 -14.85
N GLU A 453 22.08 5.18 -14.51
CA GLU A 453 23.12 4.34 -15.09
C GLU A 453 22.93 2.86 -14.74
N LEU A 454 22.57 2.55 -13.49
CA LEU A 454 22.26 1.17 -13.08
C LEU A 454 21.05 0.61 -13.84
N ASN A 455 20.00 1.41 -14.02
CA ASN A 455 18.80 1.02 -14.76
C ASN A 455 19.14 0.72 -16.24
N SER A 456 19.95 1.55 -16.89
CA SER A 456 20.42 1.31 -18.26
C SER A 456 21.18 -0.01 -18.39
N ARG A 457 22.05 -0.34 -17.42
CA ARG A 457 22.77 -1.63 -17.37
C ARG A 457 21.81 -2.83 -17.18
N LEU A 458 20.74 -2.67 -16.40
CA LEU A 458 19.72 -3.71 -16.19
C LEU A 458 18.83 -3.90 -17.44
N GLU A 459 18.47 -2.83 -18.13
CA GLU A 459 17.77 -2.89 -19.42
C GLU A 459 18.62 -3.61 -20.48
N GLU A 460 19.92 -3.30 -20.57
CA GLU A 460 20.84 -4.01 -21.46
C GLU A 460 20.91 -5.51 -21.14
N LYS A 461 21.02 -5.87 -19.85
CA LYS A 461 21.00 -7.28 -19.40
C LYS A 461 19.68 -7.99 -19.71
N THR A 462 18.56 -7.30 -19.56
CA THR A 462 17.22 -7.82 -19.90
C THR A 462 17.12 -8.10 -21.40
N ASN A 463 17.61 -7.19 -22.24
CA ASN A 463 17.66 -7.36 -23.69
C ASN A 463 18.58 -8.53 -24.12
N GLN A 464 19.77 -8.66 -23.49
CA GLN A 464 20.66 -9.81 -23.70
C GLN A 464 20.01 -11.14 -23.31
N MET A 465 19.25 -11.17 -22.22
CA MET A 465 18.52 -12.36 -21.77
C MET A 465 17.37 -12.71 -22.71
N ALA A 466 16.58 -11.73 -23.16
CA ALA A 466 15.49 -11.92 -24.12
C ALA A 466 16.01 -12.49 -25.47
N ALA A 467 17.14 -11.98 -25.97
CA ALA A 467 17.79 -12.52 -27.17
C ALA A 467 18.22 -14.00 -26.97
N THR A 468 18.75 -14.33 -25.79
CA THR A 468 19.17 -15.70 -25.44
C THR A 468 17.96 -16.65 -25.36
N ILE A 469 16.87 -16.23 -24.72
CA ILE A 469 15.61 -16.99 -24.64
C ILE A 469 15.09 -17.30 -26.05
N LYS A 470 15.00 -16.28 -26.92
CA LYS A 470 14.56 -16.46 -28.32
C LYS A 470 15.43 -17.45 -29.10
N GLN A 471 16.74 -17.47 -28.87
CA GLN A 471 17.64 -18.46 -29.46
C GLN A 471 17.40 -19.88 -28.93
N LEU A 472 17.13 -20.03 -27.63
CA LEU A 472 16.80 -21.32 -27.01
C LEU A 472 15.45 -21.86 -27.50
N GLU A 473 14.43 -21.02 -27.62
CA GLU A 473 13.13 -21.37 -28.20
C GLU A 473 13.26 -21.86 -29.65
N GLN A 474 14.09 -21.19 -30.47
CA GLN A 474 14.34 -21.61 -31.85
C GLN A 474 15.03 -22.99 -31.90
N ARG A 475 15.99 -23.25 -31.01
CA ARG A 475 16.66 -24.56 -30.88
C ARG A 475 15.70 -25.65 -30.42
N LEU A 476 14.81 -25.35 -29.47
CA LEU A 476 13.77 -26.28 -29.01
C LEU A 476 12.84 -26.68 -30.16
N ARG A 477 12.30 -25.70 -30.89
CA ARG A 477 11.44 -25.93 -32.08
C ARG A 477 12.13 -26.67 -33.22
N GLN A 478 13.47 -26.61 -33.30
CA GLN A 478 14.26 -27.38 -34.27
C GLN A 478 14.38 -28.85 -33.81
N ALA A 479 14.79 -29.08 -32.56
CA ALA A 479 14.90 -30.42 -31.98
C ALA A 479 13.54 -31.15 -31.93
N GLU A 480 12.42 -30.44 -31.73
CA GLU A 480 11.08 -31.02 -31.77
C GLU A 480 10.69 -31.53 -33.16
N ARG A 481 11.04 -30.79 -34.22
CA ARG A 481 10.81 -31.20 -35.62
C ARG A 481 11.68 -32.40 -36.00
N GLU A 482 12.95 -32.39 -35.63
CA GLU A 482 13.85 -33.54 -35.81
C GLU A 482 13.33 -34.79 -35.10
N ARG A 483 12.87 -34.65 -33.85
CA ARG A 483 12.24 -35.75 -33.10
C ARG A 483 10.93 -36.22 -33.72
N GLN A 484 10.15 -35.35 -34.36
CA GLN A 484 8.94 -35.74 -35.10
C GLN A 484 9.29 -36.54 -36.36
N SER A 485 10.28 -36.10 -37.15
CA SER A 485 10.79 -36.85 -38.31
C SER A 485 11.27 -38.24 -37.89
N ALA A 486 12.18 -38.31 -36.92
CA ALA A 486 12.73 -39.58 -36.44
C ALA A 486 11.67 -40.55 -35.88
N LYS A 487 10.55 -40.04 -35.35
CA LYS A 487 9.41 -40.86 -34.94
C LYS A 487 8.65 -41.44 -36.13
N GLU A 488 8.48 -40.66 -37.19
CA GLU A 488 7.79 -41.11 -38.41
C GLU A 488 8.67 -42.10 -39.19
N ASP A 489 9.98 -41.83 -39.29
CA ASP A 489 10.96 -42.78 -39.84
C ASP A 489 10.94 -44.11 -39.06
N ASN A 490 10.85 -44.06 -37.72
CA ASN A 490 10.71 -45.25 -36.87
C ASN A 490 9.36 -45.98 -37.07
N ARG A 491 8.29 -45.24 -37.40
CA ARG A 491 6.95 -45.80 -37.68
C ARG A 491 6.95 -46.52 -39.02
N LEU A 492 7.52 -45.91 -40.06
CA LEU A 492 7.69 -46.50 -41.39
C LEU A 492 8.56 -47.76 -41.32
N PHE A 493 9.73 -47.67 -40.67
CA PHE A 493 10.62 -48.81 -40.42
C PHE A 493 9.88 -49.98 -39.75
N LYS A 494 9.07 -49.72 -38.71
CA LYS A 494 8.29 -50.77 -38.03
C LYS A 494 7.23 -51.40 -38.92
N LEU A 495 6.64 -50.66 -39.85
CA LEU A 495 5.67 -51.18 -40.80
C LEU A 495 6.36 -52.09 -41.82
N GLU A 496 7.38 -51.58 -42.51
CA GLU A 496 8.11 -52.33 -43.55
C GLU A 496 8.76 -53.63 -43.01
N PHE A 497 9.43 -53.54 -41.86
CA PHE A 497 10.01 -54.73 -41.23
C PHE A 497 8.95 -55.64 -40.61
N GLY A 498 7.85 -55.09 -40.09
CA GLY A 498 6.71 -55.89 -39.60
C GLY A 498 6.09 -56.74 -40.70
N ASP A 499 5.76 -56.14 -41.84
CA ASP A 499 5.17 -56.83 -43.00
C ASP A 499 6.13 -57.88 -43.57
N LYS A 500 7.44 -57.58 -43.61
CA LYS A 500 8.47 -58.51 -44.05
C LYS A 500 8.68 -59.68 -43.09
N ILE A 501 8.64 -59.44 -41.77
CA ILE A 501 8.66 -60.49 -40.75
C ILE A 501 7.43 -61.39 -40.88
N ASN A 502 6.23 -60.80 -40.99
CA ASN A 502 4.97 -61.54 -41.17
C ASN A 502 5.01 -62.43 -42.43
N SER A 503 5.50 -61.88 -43.55
CA SER A 503 5.65 -62.63 -44.81
C SER A 503 6.60 -63.82 -44.68
N LEU A 504 7.79 -63.60 -44.10
CA LEU A 504 8.75 -64.67 -43.84
C LEU A 504 8.23 -65.71 -42.84
N GLN A 505 7.43 -65.30 -41.85
CA GLN A 505 6.86 -66.20 -40.87
C GLN A 505 5.78 -67.12 -41.49
N ILE A 506 4.98 -66.60 -42.42
CA ILE A 506 4.06 -67.40 -43.24
C ILE A 506 4.82 -68.39 -44.12
N GLU A 507 5.90 -67.96 -44.79
CA GLU A 507 6.74 -68.82 -45.62
C GLU A 507 7.38 -69.96 -44.81
N VAL A 508 7.96 -69.65 -43.63
CA VAL A 508 8.52 -70.64 -42.71
C VAL A 508 7.45 -71.63 -42.24
N GLU A 509 6.22 -71.19 -41.98
CA GLU A 509 5.14 -72.09 -41.58
C GLU A 509 4.68 -73.00 -42.72
N GLN A 510 4.61 -72.49 -43.96
CA GLN A 510 4.33 -73.28 -45.16
C GLN A 510 5.42 -74.35 -45.41
N LEU A 511 6.69 -73.96 -45.38
CA LEU A 511 7.83 -74.86 -45.52
C LEU A 511 7.86 -75.91 -44.39
N THR A 512 7.49 -75.53 -43.17
CA THR A 512 7.39 -76.48 -42.04
C THR A 512 6.27 -77.49 -42.24
N LYS A 513 5.11 -77.07 -42.78
CA LYS A 513 3.99 -77.97 -43.14
C LYS A 513 4.40 -78.94 -44.27
N GLN A 514 5.05 -78.45 -45.32
CA GLN A 514 5.58 -79.29 -46.40
C GLN A 514 6.62 -80.29 -45.88
N ARG A 515 7.56 -79.86 -45.03
CA ARG A 515 8.54 -80.76 -44.41
C ARG A 515 7.85 -81.84 -43.57
N GLY A 516 6.83 -81.49 -42.79
CA GLY A 516 6.03 -82.45 -42.02
C GLY A 516 5.27 -83.46 -42.89
N GLN A 517 4.76 -83.04 -44.06
CA GLN A 517 4.13 -83.94 -45.04
C GLN A 517 5.14 -84.93 -45.62
N LEU A 518 6.31 -84.44 -46.06
CA LEU A 518 7.40 -85.26 -46.58
C LEU A 518 7.99 -86.21 -45.51
N GLU A 519 8.13 -85.76 -44.27
CA GLU A 519 8.54 -86.60 -43.13
C GLU A 519 7.54 -87.74 -42.88
N GLN A 520 6.23 -87.47 -42.98
CA GLN A 520 5.20 -88.51 -42.89
C GLN A 520 5.22 -89.47 -44.09
N GLU A 521 5.46 -88.98 -45.31
CA GLU A 521 5.58 -89.83 -46.50
C GLU A 521 6.81 -90.73 -46.44
N LEU A 522 7.95 -90.19 -46.01
CA LEU A 522 9.19 -90.94 -45.81
C LEU A 522 9.05 -91.95 -44.67
N LYS A 523 8.23 -91.66 -43.64
CA LYS A 523 7.85 -92.64 -42.62
C LYS A 523 6.92 -93.73 -43.20
N ARG A 524 5.89 -93.37 -43.97
CA ARG A 524 5.00 -94.34 -44.65
C ARG A 524 5.78 -95.24 -45.62
N GLU A 525 6.78 -94.73 -46.33
CA GLU A 525 7.74 -95.54 -47.08
C GLU A 525 8.53 -96.47 -46.16
N ARG A 526 9.18 -95.95 -45.11
CA ARG A 526 9.95 -96.76 -44.17
C ARG A 526 9.14 -97.92 -43.58
N ASP A 527 7.89 -97.67 -43.22
CA ASP A 527 6.97 -98.66 -42.68
C ASP A 527 6.51 -99.67 -43.77
N ARG A 528 6.43 -99.27 -45.06
CA ARG A 528 6.25 -100.19 -46.21
C ARG A 528 7.45 -101.14 -46.41
N TRP A 529 8.68 -100.68 -46.18
CA TRP A 529 9.90 -101.47 -46.37
C TRP A 529 10.31 -102.32 -45.16
N SER A 530 9.68 -102.13 -43.99
CA SER A 530 9.97 -102.90 -42.77
C SER A 530 9.85 -104.43 -42.91
N PRO A 531 8.83 -105.01 -43.58
CA PRO A 531 8.73 -106.46 -43.76
C PRO A 531 9.87 -107.06 -44.61
N ILE A 532 10.50 -106.25 -45.47
CA ILE A 532 11.53 -106.71 -46.42
C ILE A 532 12.92 -106.73 -45.76
N HIS A 533 13.17 -105.88 -44.76
CA HIS A 533 14.46 -105.85 -44.06
C HIS A 533 14.58 -106.86 -42.90
N GLN A 534 13.46 -107.42 -42.42
CA GLN A 534 13.49 -108.41 -41.34
C GLN A 534 13.92 -109.83 -41.82
N GLY A 535 14.01 -110.05 -43.14
CA GLY A 535 14.41 -111.33 -43.75
C GLY A 535 15.88 -111.44 -44.20
N ILE A 536 16.70 -110.39 -44.05
CA ILE A 536 18.09 -110.35 -44.58
C ILE A 536 19.10 -109.96 -43.47
N GLN A 537 18.83 -110.36 -42.22
CA GLN A 537 19.75 -110.10 -41.09
C GLN A 537 20.10 -111.36 -40.25
N GLU A 538 19.84 -112.54 -40.79
CA GLU A 538 20.32 -113.83 -40.25
C GLU A 538 21.14 -114.58 -41.32
N ASN A 539 22.40 -114.18 -41.51
CA ASN A 539 23.57 -115.04 -41.82
C ASN A 539 24.74 -114.26 -42.44
N LYS A 540 25.65 -113.74 -41.61
CA LYS A 540 27.09 -114.08 -41.63
C LYS A 540 27.89 -113.25 -40.61
N ILE A 541 28.34 -113.94 -39.57
CA ILE A 541 29.44 -113.51 -38.69
C ILE A 541 30.77 -113.99 -39.34
N THR A 542 31.89 -113.32 -38.99
CA THR A 542 33.31 -113.65 -39.35
C THR A 542 33.68 -113.48 -40.83
N VAL A 543 34.72 -112.73 -41.22
CA VAL A 543 36.15 -112.86 -40.83
C VAL A 543 36.96 -111.54 -41.01
N ALA A 544 37.93 -111.33 -40.12
CA ALA A 544 39.18 -110.54 -40.17
C ALA A 544 39.25 -109.05 -40.65
N GLN A 545 39.57 -108.18 -39.68
CA GLN A 545 40.78 -107.32 -39.61
C GLN A 545 41.38 -106.68 -40.89
N GLY A 546 41.50 -105.35 -40.85
CA GLY A 546 42.82 -104.72 -41.00
C GLY A 546 43.08 -103.77 -42.18
N LYS A 547 42.73 -102.48 -42.02
CA LYS A 547 43.61 -101.29 -42.15
C LYS A 547 42.75 -100.02 -42.13
N GLY A 548 43.18 -99.00 -41.40
CA GLY A 548 42.36 -97.82 -41.11
C GLY A 548 42.49 -96.68 -42.12
N CYS A 549 41.56 -95.74 -42.04
CA CYS A 549 41.81 -94.34 -42.40
C CYS A 549 41.03 -93.40 -41.45
N GLN A 550 41.33 -92.10 -41.52
CA GLN A 550 41.21 -91.15 -40.41
C GLN A 550 39.79 -90.74 -39.97
N LYS A 551 39.71 -90.28 -38.72
CA LYS A 551 38.62 -89.45 -38.18
C LYS A 551 38.30 -88.27 -39.13
N MET A 552 37.01 -87.97 -39.29
CA MET A 552 36.55 -86.57 -39.30
C MET A 552 35.22 -86.42 -38.55
N GLN A 553 35.28 -85.65 -37.45
CA GLN A 553 34.09 -85.11 -36.80
C GLN A 553 33.52 -83.97 -37.67
N LEU A 554 32.49 -84.24 -38.48
CA LEU A 554 31.75 -83.22 -39.24
C LEU A 554 30.43 -82.85 -38.55
N LYS A 555 30.54 -82.29 -37.33
CA LYS A 555 29.47 -81.57 -36.61
C LYS A 555 30.06 -80.51 -35.67
N LYS A 556 30.48 -79.35 -36.19
CA LYS A 556 30.68 -78.13 -35.35
C LYS A 556 30.69 -76.76 -36.06
N ASP A 557 31.03 -76.66 -37.34
CA ASP A 557 31.29 -75.36 -38.00
C ASP A 557 30.08 -74.40 -38.10
N GLY A 558 28.85 -74.91 -38.16
CA GLY A 558 27.66 -74.05 -38.29
C GLY A 558 27.34 -73.22 -37.05
N LYS A 559 27.57 -73.75 -35.84
CA LYS A 559 27.28 -73.02 -34.59
C LYS A 559 28.38 -72.01 -34.23
N GLN A 560 29.64 -72.27 -34.59
CA GLN A 560 30.73 -71.37 -34.26
C GLN A 560 30.65 -70.05 -35.01
N LYS A 561 30.36 -70.06 -36.33
CA LYS A 561 30.22 -68.81 -37.11
C LYS A 561 29.12 -67.87 -36.58
N ILE A 562 27.93 -68.41 -36.27
CA ILE A 562 26.81 -67.61 -35.73
C ILE A 562 27.13 -67.05 -34.33
N GLN A 563 27.91 -67.78 -33.53
CA GLN A 563 28.30 -67.36 -32.18
C GLN A 563 29.44 -66.33 -32.20
N GLU A 564 30.34 -66.41 -33.18
CA GLU A 564 31.43 -65.46 -33.43
C GLU A 564 30.94 -64.15 -34.06
N GLU A 565 29.92 -64.21 -34.93
CA GLU A 565 29.23 -63.04 -35.50
C GLU A 565 28.39 -62.30 -34.44
N ASN A 566 27.67 -63.01 -33.58
CA ASN A 566 26.95 -62.41 -32.44
C ASN A 566 27.90 -61.81 -31.38
N ALA A 567 29.12 -62.34 -31.24
CA ALA A 567 30.12 -61.75 -30.34
C ALA A 567 30.62 -60.38 -30.87
N ARG A 568 30.81 -60.24 -32.19
CA ARG A 568 31.21 -58.97 -32.82
C ARG A 568 30.16 -57.86 -32.72
N LEU A 569 28.89 -58.20 -32.49
CA LEU A 569 27.78 -57.25 -32.30
C LEU A 569 27.52 -56.89 -30.82
N ARG A 570 28.37 -57.33 -29.88
CA ARG A 570 28.22 -57.06 -28.43
C ARG A 570 29.38 -56.31 -27.78
N GLU A 571 30.34 -55.80 -28.54
CA GLU A 571 31.33 -54.83 -28.05
C GLU A 571 30.72 -53.40 -28.04
N PRO A 572 30.67 -52.69 -26.90
CA PRO A 572 30.25 -51.30 -26.87
C PRO A 572 31.35 -50.39 -27.43
N GLY A 573 31.09 -49.76 -28.57
CA GLY A 573 32.02 -48.84 -29.22
C GLY A 573 32.50 -47.72 -28.29
N ARG A 574 33.82 -47.66 -28.06
CA ARG A 574 34.50 -46.52 -27.43
C ARG A 574 35.04 -45.57 -28.49
N GLY A 575 34.80 -44.28 -28.29
CA GLY A 575 35.15 -43.18 -29.19
C GLY A 575 33.87 -42.54 -29.75
N GLU A 576 33.64 -41.23 -29.63
CA GLU A 576 34.61 -40.14 -29.41
C GLU A 576 34.33 -39.34 -28.13
N ASN A 577 35.35 -39.22 -27.28
CA ASN A 577 35.44 -38.16 -26.27
C ASN A 577 36.93 -37.94 -25.96
N ALA A 578 37.63 -37.27 -26.89
CA ALA A 578 39.04 -36.95 -26.76
C ALA A 578 39.21 -35.57 -26.09
N VAL A 579 39.47 -35.60 -24.78
CA VAL A 579 39.95 -34.42 -24.04
C VAL A 579 41.36 -34.08 -24.52
N LEU A 580 41.56 -32.88 -25.05
CA LEU A 580 42.90 -32.34 -25.34
C LEU A 580 43.49 -31.68 -24.07
N PRO A 581 44.76 -31.96 -23.72
CA PRO A 581 45.39 -31.40 -22.53
C PRO A 581 46.07 -30.04 -22.76
N ASN A 582 46.24 -29.29 -21.67
CA ASN A 582 46.91 -27.99 -21.59
C ASN A 582 48.28 -27.92 -22.27
N LYS A 583 48.61 -26.75 -22.85
CA LYS A 583 49.97 -26.19 -22.72
C LYS A 583 50.00 -24.66 -22.68
N THR A 584 50.71 -24.15 -21.69
CA THR A 584 50.90 -22.71 -21.40
C THR A 584 52.23 -22.21 -22.00
N LYS A 585 52.33 -20.87 -22.15
CA LYS A 585 53.54 -20.01 -22.22
C LYS A 585 54.11 -19.58 -23.59
N LEU A 586 53.99 -18.25 -23.78
CA LEU A 586 55.04 -17.24 -24.08
C LEU A 586 55.67 -17.16 -25.48
N LEU A 587 55.46 -16.02 -26.13
CA LEU A 587 56.42 -14.95 -26.53
C LEU A 587 55.58 -13.90 -27.33
N ASN A 588 55.36 -12.66 -26.88
CA ASN A 588 56.26 -11.52 -26.69
C ASN A 588 56.81 -10.93 -28.00
N GLU A 589 56.17 -9.87 -28.53
CA GLU A 589 56.80 -8.57 -28.86
C GLU A 589 55.78 -7.56 -29.43
N ARG A 590 55.82 -6.33 -28.87
CA ARG A 590 55.78 -4.97 -29.47
C ARG A 590 54.86 -4.66 -30.68
N ALA A 591 54.19 -3.50 -30.79
CA ALA A 591 54.00 -2.31 -29.92
C ALA A 591 52.76 -1.51 -30.46
N SER A 592 52.37 -0.28 -30.07
CA SER A 592 52.80 0.75 -29.09
C SER A 592 51.67 1.79 -28.94
N GLY A 593 51.47 2.41 -27.76
CA GLY A 593 50.54 3.54 -27.59
C GLY A 593 50.22 3.87 -26.14
N SER A 594 50.54 5.10 -25.70
CA SER A 594 50.55 5.54 -24.31
C SER A 594 49.56 6.67 -24.01
N SER A 595 48.88 6.63 -22.85
CA SER A 595 48.74 7.79 -21.95
C SER A 595 48.20 7.39 -20.57
N MET A 596 48.72 8.04 -19.52
CA MET A 596 48.19 7.98 -18.14
C MET A 596 47.26 9.17 -17.87
N PRO A 597 46.38 9.10 -16.86
CA PRO A 597 45.68 10.27 -16.33
C PRO A 597 46.59 11.06 -15.35
N PRO A 598 46.45 12.39 -15.23
CA PRO A 598 46.99 13.13 -14.10
C PRO A 598 46.01 13.16 -12.93
N ALA A 599 46.54 12.99 -11.72
CA ALA A 599 45.83 13.26 -10.47
C ALA A 599 45.78 14.76 -10.16
N VAL A 600 44.95 15.11 -9.18
CA VAL A 600 44.81 16.45 -8.59
C VAL A 600 46.10 16.89 -7.90
N ASP A 601 46.46 18.17 -8.02
CA ASP A 601 47.32 18.86 -7.05
C ASP A 601 46.70 20.22 -6.65
N THR A 602 47.32 20.87 -5.68
CA THR A 602 46.68 21.67 -4.65
C THR A 602 46.89 23.17 -4.79
N GLY A 603 45.82 23.91 -4.46
CA GLY A 603 45.84 25.19 -3.72
C GLY A 603 46.66 26.38 -4.26
N LYS A 604 45.94 27.39 -4.77
CA LYS A 604 46.06 28.78 -4.32
C LYS A 604 44.81 29.59 -4.61
#